data_AF-F5XY15-F1
#
_entry.id   AF-F5XY15-F1
#
_cell.length_a   1.000
_cell.length_b   1.000
_cell.length_c   1.000
_cell.angle_alpha   90.00
_cell.angle_beta   90.00
_cell.angle_gamma   90.00
#
_symmetry.space_group_name_H-M   'P 1'
#
loop_
_entity.id
_entity.type
_entity.pdbx_description
1 polymer ?
#
loop_
_entity_poly.entity_id
_entity_poly.type
_entity_poly.pdbx_seq_one_letter_code
_entity_poly.pdbx_strand_id
1 'polypeptide(L)'
;MKSLPQSASELRNTLQAIFPSLPADFASSGESVFADAGPTYHSVMREFAYFFAKDVDRFTDRQLRKFAELVARALAAPGALGNAIDTCFLEHARQLKIDQRLEPFLSAVRKEGGR
;
A
#
# COMPACT_ATOMS: atom_id res chain seq x y z
N MET A 1 -2.81 10.02 -16.51
CA MET A 1 -3.12 9.76 -15.08
C MET A 1 -3.42 8.27 -14.94
N LYS A 2 -2.74 7.52 -14.06
CA LYS A 2 -2.99 6.07 -13.90
C LYS A 2 -4.20 5.84 -12.99
N SER A 3 -5.14 5.00 -13.40
CA SER A 3 -6.27 4.53 -12.60
C SER A 3 -5.82 3.86 -11.30
N LEU A 4 -6.71 3.75 -10.32
CA LEU A 4 -6.47 2.90 -9.14
C LEU A 4 -6.35 1.44 -9.59
N PRO A 5 -5.51 0.63 -8.94
CA PRO A 5 -5.47 -0.81 -9.17
C PRO A 5 -6.88 -1.43 -9.06
N GLN A 6 -7.24 -2.25 -10.04
CA GLN A 6 -8.53 -2.95 -10.13
C GLN A 6 -8.42 -4.44 -9.77
N SER A 7 -7.21 -4.95 -9.56
CA SER A 7 -6.96 -6.28 -8.99
C SER A 7 -5.76 -6.30 -8.03
N ALA A 8 -5.63 -7.37 -7.23
CA ALA A 8 -4.47 -7.57 -6.36
C ALA A 8 -3.15 -7.66 -7.12
N SER A 9 -3.16 -8.28 -8.32
CA SER A 9 -2.01 -8.32 -9.22
C SER A 9 -1.60 -6.93 -9.70
N GLU A 10 -2.57 -6.09 -10.08
CA GLU A 10 -2.30 -4.69 -10.44
C GLU A 10 -1.78 -3.88 -9.26
N LEU A 11 -2.27 -4.13 -8.05
CA LEU A 11 -1.77 -3.49 -6.84
C LEU A 11 -0.30 -3.87 -6.62
N ARG A 12 0.05 -5.16 -6.67
CA ARG A 12 1.43 -5.63 -6.56
C ARG A 12 2.34 -4.98 -7.60
N ASN A 13 1.92 -4.96 -8.87
CA ASN A 13 2.68 -4.30 -9.94
C ASN A 13 2.89 -2.80 -9.66
N THR A 14 1.86 -2.14 -9.12
CA THR A 14 1.93 -0.73 -8.72
C THR A 14 2.92 -0.53 -7.57
N LEU A 15 2.89 -1.39 -6.56
CA LEU A 15 3.81 -1.34 -5.42
C LEU A 15 5.25 -1.62 -5.86
N GLN A 16 5.50 -2.62 -6.72
CA GLN A 16 6.84 -2.89 -7.27
C GLN A 16 7.39 -1.71 -8.09
N ALA A 17 6.53 -1.01 -8.84
CA ALA A 17 6.92 0.18 -9.58
C ALA A 17 7.29 1.37 -8.66
N ILE A 18 6.77 1.41 -7.43
CA ILE A 18 7.12 2.43 -6.42
C ILE A 18 8.34 1.96 -5.60
N PHE A 19 8.40 0.67 -5.26
CA PHE A 19 9.40 0.05 -4.40
C PHE A 19 10.09 -1.09 -5.17
N PRO A 20 11.12 -0.81 -5.99
CA PRO A 20 11.77 -1.82 -6.81
C PRO A 20 12.49 -2.93 -6.02
N SER A 21 12.76 -2.70 -4.73
CA SER A 21 13.33 -3.70 -3.82
C SER A 21 12.28 -4.67 -3.24
N LEU A 22 10.99 -4.48 -3.53
CA LEU A 22 9.94 -5.39 -3.12
C LEU A 22 10.15 -6.75 -3.82
N PRO A 23 10.14 -7.89 -3.10
CA PRO A 23 10.37 -9.20 -3.70
C PRO A 23 9.41 -9.47 -4.87
N ALA A 24 9.93 -10.17 -5.89
CA ALA A 24 9.14 -10.48 -7.07
C ALA A 24 7.96 -11.37 -6.74
N ASP A 25 8.11 -12.31 -5.81
CA ASP A 25 7.14 -13.31 -5.35
C ASP A 25 6.33 -12.88 -4.11
N PHE A 26 6.47 -11.64 -3.67
CA PHE A 26 5.70 -11.06 -2.57
C PHE A 26 4.19 -11.24 -2.77
N ALA A 27 3.47 -11.58 -1.71
CA ALA A 27 2.02 -11.86 -1.71
C ALA A 27 1.60 -12.84 -2.81
N SER A 28 2.46 -13.81 -3.15
CA SER A 28 2.14 -14.87 -4.11
C SER A 28 1.22 -15.94 -3.52
N SER A 29 1.29 -16.18 -2.20
CA SER A 29 0.32 -16.99 -1.47
C SER A 29 -0.87 -16.12 -1.04
N GLY A 30 -2.07 -16.43 -1.54
CA GLY A 30 -3.29 -15.83 -1.02
C GLY A 30 -3.50 -16.16 0.47
N GLU A 31 -4.25 -15.32 1.17
CA GLU A 31 -4.67 -15.55 2.57
C GLU A 31 -5.70 -16.68 2.74
N SER A 32 -6.12 -17.31 1.65
CA SER A 32 -7.19 -18.28 1.65
C SER A 32 -6.70 -19.67 2.09
N VAL A 33 -7.51 -20.31 2.93
CA VAL A 33 -7.39 -21.74 3.29
C VAL A 33 -7.55 -22.64 2.05
N PHE A 34 -8.11 -22.10 0.96
CA PHE A 34 -8.14 -22.73 -0.35
C PHE A 34 -6.89 -22.33 -1.14
N ALA A 35 -6.03 -23.31 -1.42
CA ALA A 35 -4.77 -23.15 -2.14
C ALA A 35 -4.89 -22.42 -3.51
N ASP A 36 -6.10 -22.35 -4.08
CA ASP A 36 -6.37 -21.80 -5.41
C ASP A 36 -6.94 -20.36 -5.43
N ALA A 37 -7.25 -19.80 -4.27
CA ALA A 37 -7.67 -18.40 -4.21
C ALA A 37 -6.41 -17.54 -4.13
N GLY A 38 -5.97 -17.04 -5.28
CA GLY A 38 -4.79 -16.18 -5.43
C GLY A 38 -4.81 -14.91 -4.57
N PRO A 39 -3.87 -13.98 -4.79
CA PRO A 39 -3.73 -12.81 -3.93
C PRO A 39 -5.01 -11.96 -3.86
N THR A 40 -5.33 -11.53 -2.64
CA THR A 40 -6.36 -10.52 -2.35
C THR A 40 -5.70 -9.19 -2.00
N TYR A 41 -6.43 -8.07 -2.12
CA TYR A 41 -5.91 -6.78 -1.67
C TYR A 41 -5.45 -6.78 -0.21
N HIS A 42 -6.17 -7.49 0.66
CA HIS A 42 -5.81 -7.61 2.08
C HIS A 42 -4.47 -8.31 2.27
N SER A 43 -4.28 -9.48 1.62
CA SER A 43 -3.01 -10.21 1.69
C SER A 43 -1.82 -9.38 1.20
N VAL A 44 -2.00 -8.67 0.08
CA VAL A 44 -0.99 -7.76 -0.49
C VAL A 44 -0.69 -6.60 0.47
N MET A 45 -1.70 -5.93 1.02
CA MET A 45 -1.45 -4.78 1.90
C MET A 45 -0.85 -5.19 3.25
N ARG A 46 -1.23 -6.35 3.79
CA ARG A 46 -0.72 -6.87 5.06
C ARG A 46 0.75 -7.23 4.95
N GLU A 47 1.12 -8.05 3.97
CA GLU A 47 2.53 -8.39 3.76
C GLU A 47 3.36 -7.13 3.46
N PHE A 48 2.74 -6.15 2.78
CA PHE A 48 3.42 -4.91 2.39
C PHE A 48 3.69 -4.05 3.61
N ALA A 49 2.81 -4.06 4.61
CA ALA A 49 3.05 -3.38 5.88
C ALA A 49 4.32 -3.90 6.57
N TYR A 50 4.56 -5.21 6.57
CA TYR A 50 5.77 -5.80 7.16
C TYR A 50 7.03 -5.46 6.36
N PHE A 51 6.98 -5.54 5.02
CA PHE A 51 8.07 -5.08 4.17
C PHE A 51 8.37 -3.59 4.41
N PHE A 52 7.32 -2.77 4.41
CA PHE A 52 7.44 -1.33 4.59
C PHE A 52 8.08 -1.02 5.95
N ALA A 53 7.66 -1.69 7.03
CA ALA A 53 8.23 -1.51 8.36
C ALA A 53 9.73 -1.82 8.43
N LYS A 54 10.18 -2.84 7.71
CA LYS A 54 11.57 -3.29 7.73
C LYS A 54 12.53 -2.28 7.09
N ASP A 55 12.09 -1.61 6.03
CA ASP A 55 12.92 -0.76 5.19
C ASP A 55 12.46 0.71 5.14
N VAL A 56 11.56 1.14 6.04
CA VAL A 56 10.91 2.46 6.03
C VAL A 56 11.90 3.63 5.95
N ASP A 57 13.03 3.53 6.65
CA ASP A 57 14.08 4.56 6.69
C ASP A 57 14.92 4.63 5.41
N ARG A 58 14.85 3.59 4.56
CA ARG A 58 15.60 3.50 3.31
C ARG A 58 14.80 4.01 2.12
N PHE A 59 13.50 4.21 2.28
CA PHE A 59 12.66 4.74 1.21
C PHE A 59 12.91 6.22 0.98
N THR A 60 13.07 6.57 -0.29
CA THR A 60 13.21 7.96 -0.71
C THR A 60 11.88 8.71 -0.58
N ASP A 61 11.94 10.01 -0.37
CA ASP A 61 10.76 10.87 -0.31
C ASP A 61 9.89 10.78 -1.57
N ARG A 62 10.50 10.53 -2.74
CA ARG A 62 9.76 10.29 -4.00
C ARG A 62 8.89 9.04 -3.94
N GLN A 63 9.38 7.96 -3.32
CA GLN A 63 8.63 6.72 -3.17
C GLN A 63 7.49 6.90 -2.17
N LEU A 64 7.79 7.55 -1.03
CA LEU A 64 6.81 7.84 0.01
C LEU A 64 5.69 8.77 -0.50
N ARG A 65 6.02 9.79 -1.30
CA ARG A 65 5.03 10.67 -1.95
C ARG A 65 4.13 9.89 -2.91
N LYS A 66 4.70 9.09 -3.81
CA LYS A 66 3.91 8.26 -4.76
C LYS A 66 3.00 7.27 -4.04
N PHE A 67 3.48 6.66 -2.97
CA PHE A 67 2.67 5.75 -2.18
C PHE A 67 1.57 6.50 -1.42
N ALA A 68 1.86 7.65 -0.83
CA ALA A 68 0.86 8.51 -0.20
C ALA A 68 -0.23 8.97 -1.19
N GLU A 69 0.13 9.28 -2.44
CA GLU A 69 -0.83 9.58 -3.52
C GLU A 69 -1.74 8.38 -3.82
N LEU A 70 -1.19 7.16 -3.89
CA LEU A 70 -1.97 5.94 -4.05
C LEU A 70 -2.95 5.75 -2.88
N VAL A 71 -2.46 5.86 -1.63
CA VAL A 71 -3.27 5.72 -0.42
C VAL A 71 -4.39 6.75 -0.39
N ALA A 72 -4.09 8.03 -0.60
CA ALA A 72 -5.10 9.09 -0.57
C ALA A 72 -6.21 8.86 -1.61
N ARG A 73 -5.84 8.49 -2.84
CA ARG A 73 -6.81 8.21 -3.90
C ARG A 73 -7.65 6.98 -3.61
N ALA A 74 -7.04 5.92 -3.07
CA ALA A 74 -7.74 4.69 -2.74
C ALA A 74 -8.72 4.87 -1.58
N LEU A 75 -8.39 5.72 -0.59
CA LEU A 75 -9.30 6.04 0.52
C LEU A 75 -10.43 7.00 0.10
N ALA A 76 -10.21 7.84 -0.92
CA ALA A 76 -11.25 8.73 -1.45
C ALA A 76 -12.28 7.99 -2.33
N ALA A 77 -11.94 6.80 -2.83
CA ALA A 77 -12.84 5.99 -3.64
C ALA A 77 -13.48 4.86 -2.79
N PRO A 78 -14.78 4.62 -2.89
CA PRO A 78 -15.37 3.45 -2.25
C PRO A 78 -14.83 2.17 -2.93
N GLY A 79 -14.44 1.17 -2.15
CA GLY A 79 -14.03 -0.12 -2.69
C GLY A 79 -13.12 -0.94 -1.77
N ALA A 80 -12.87 -2.18 -2.19
CA ALA A 80 -12.08 -3.16 -1.45
C ALA A 80 -10.61 -2.71 -1.25
N LEU A 81 -10.05 -1.95 -2.19
CA LEU A 81 -8.68 -1.45 -2.06
C LEU A 81 -8.54 -0.44 -0.91
N GLY A 82 -9.44 0.54 -0.82
CA GLY A 82 -9.43 1.51 0.27
C GLY A 82 -9.60 0.84 1.63
N ASN A 83 -10.52 -0.13 1.73
CA ASN A 83 -10.72 -0.91 2.95
C ASN A 83 -9.49 -1.75 3.32
N ALA A 84 -8.84 -2.41 2.37
CA ALA A 84 -7.61 -3.17 2.62
C ALA A 84 -6.45 -2.26 3.05
N ILE A 85 -6.33 -1.05 2.49
CA ILE A 85 -5.32 -0.08 2.92
C ILE A 85 -5.58 0.37 4.36
N ASP A 86 -6.82 0.67 4.71
CA ASP A 86 -7.16 1.14 6.06
C ASP A 86 -6.92 0.05 7.13
N THR A 87 -7.45 -1.14 6.87
CA THR A 87 -7.46 -2.26 7.83
C THR A 87 -6.19 -3.11 7.83
N CYS A 88 -5.54 -3.30 6.69
CA CYS A 88 -4.36 -4.18 6.58
C CYS A 88 -3.04 -3.43 6.41
N PHE A 89 -3.05 -2.12 6.15
CA PHE A 89 -1.81 -1.34 6.09
C PHE A 89 -1.75 -0.27 7.17
N LEU A 90 -2.69 0.68 7.20
CA LEU A 90 -2.64 1.80 8.14
C LEU A 90 -2.79 1.34 9.59
N GLU A 91 -3.62 0.34 9.85
CA GLU A 91 -3.71 -0.27 11.18
C GLU A 91 -2.38 -0.91 11.61
N HIS A 92 -1.78 -1.76 10.79
CA HIS A 92 -0.49 -2.38 11.09
C HIS A 92 0.64 -1.34 11.18
N ALA A 93 0.65 -0.32 10.32
CA ALA A 93 1.63 0.76 10.37
C ALA A 93 1.57 1.52 11.70
N ARG A 94 0.38 1.75 12.25
CA ARG A 94 0.20 2.33 13.59
C ARG A 94 0.69 1.39 14.70
N GLN A 95 0.37 0.09 14.60
CA GLN A 95 0.86 -0.91 15.56
C GLN A 95 2.39 -1.01 15.58
N LEU A 96 3.02 -0.92 14.40
CA LEU A 96 4.47 -0.95 14.22
C LEU A 96 5.15 0.43 14.43
N LYS A 97 4.37 1.49 14.67
CA LYS A 97 4.83 2.88 14.87
C LYS A 97 5.64 3.47 13.70
N ILE A 98 5.33 3.05 12.48
CA ILE A 98 5.99 3.50 11.24
C ILE A 98 5.15 4.49 10.42
N ASP A 99 3.91 4.73 10.86
CA ASP A 99 2.98 5.69 10.29
C ASP A 99 3.56 7.12 10.27
N GLN A 100 4.36 7.47 11.27
CA GLN A 100 5.02 8.79 11.38
C GLN A 100 5.89 9.15 10.18
N ARG A 101 6.49 8.16 9.48
CA ARG A 101 7.30 8.44 8.28
C ARG A 101 6.44 8.74 7.06
N LEU A 102 5.24 8.17 6.98
CA LEU A 102 4.32 8.35 5.87
C LEU A 102 3.41 9.57 6.05
N GLU A 103 3.10 9.93 7.29
CA GLU A 103 2.14 10.97 7.64
C GLU A 103 2.43 12.36 7.04
N PRO A 104 3.69 12.85 6.97
CA PRO A 104 3.99 14.12 6.31
C PRO A 104 3.58 14.13 4.83
N PHE A 105 3.72 12.99 4.15
CA PHE A 105 3.37 12.86 2.74
C PHE A 105 1.86 12.75 2.55
N LEU A 106 1.16 12.00 3.40
CA LEU A 106 -0.32 11.93 3.39
C LEU A 106 -0.93 13.32 3.64
N SER A 107 -0.38 14.06 4.61
CA SER A 107 -0.80 15.44 4.89
C SER A 107 -0.57 16.37 3.71
N ALA A 108 0.58 16.25 3.02
CA ALA A 108 0.87 17.06 1.83
C ALA A 108 -0.10 16.77 0.69
N VAL A 109 -0.34 15.49 0.38
CA VAL A 109 -1.26 15.08 -0.71
C VAL A 109 -2.69 15.57 -0.45
N ARG A 110 -3.18 15.46 0.80
CA ARG A 110 -4.53 15.94 1.17
C ARG A 110 -4.67 17.46 0.98
N LYS A 111 -3.62 18.23 1.28
CA LYS A 111 -3.61 19.69 1.06
C LYS A 111 -3.55 20.05 -0.43
N GLU A 112 -2.82 19.29 -1.22
CA GLU A 112 -2.70 19.51 -2.67
C GLU A 112 -3.98 19.16 -3.43
N GLY A 113 -4.73 18.13 -2.99
CA GLY A 113 -6.00 17.71 -3.60
C GLY A 113 -7.25 18.47 -3.14
N GLY A 114 -7.13 19.37 -2.17
CA GLY A 114 -8.23 20.18 -1.62
C GLY A 114 -8.32 21.60 -2.20
N ARG A 115 -7.79 21.83 -3.42
CA ARG A 115 -7.83 23.11 -4.13
C ARG A 115 -8.71 23.03 -5.37
#